data_AF-A0A1A8J253-F1
#
_entry.id   AF-A0A1A8J253-F1
#
_cell.length_a   1.000
_cell.length_b   1.000
_cell.length_c   1.000
_cell.angle_alpha   90.00
_cell.angle_beta   90.00
_cell.angle_gamma   90.00
#
_symmetry.space_group_name_H-M   'P 1'
#
loop_
_entity.id
_entity.type
_entity.pdbx_description
1 polymer ?
#
loop_
_entity_poly.entity_id
_entity_poly.type
_entity_poly.pdbx_seq_one_letter_code
_entity_poly.pdbx_strand_id
1 'polypeptide(L)'
;MQYLFEELGSSHGLPALSFSISSLTLIGMLAVITYTAYGMSVMPLNLIKGTRSVVYERLENTEDIDEVEHQIENLKSKCKDGRPLSSKDRRNLEELENKLQLLRRRGRHLDIAERNCCTKLGTALRPLKIILGVFIILVALLFIVALFISNLDKALHSAGISYGFIIFGTNLTNPLNELLLALQPVFPLDYILITVITMYFVLTSMAGIRNLGIWFFWIKLYKIRPKRTCPQALLFLCMILLLIVLHTSYMIYSLAPQYVMYGSQKYLVPSPASSTGSLSGNGTTRICDADAPEDQCIVTRTYLFLHKFWFFSTIYYFGNWVFIGTFLIGLVVSCCRGKKSVIEGEVEADDSDLSDDEYVH
;
A
#
# COMPACT_ATOMS: atom_id res chain seq x y z
N MET A 1 -8.92 -6.08 35.08
CA MET A 1 -8.00 -7.24 35.19
C MET A 1 -8.73 -8.47 35.71
N GLN A 2 -9.36 -8.45 36.90
CA GLN A 2 -10.13 -9.61 37.41
C GLN A 2 -11.32 -10.01 36.52
N TYR A 3 -12.12 -9.04 36.05
CA TYR A 3 -13.21 -9.30 35.11
C TYR A 3 -12.74 -9.96 33.79
N LEU A 4 -11.53 -9.61 33.33
CA LEU A 4 -10.93 -10.16 32.12
C LEU A 4 -10.51 -11.63 32.33
N PHE A 5 -10.01 -11.98 33.52
CA PHE A 5 -9.66 -13.37 33.88
C PHE A 5 -10.89 -14.26 34.09
N GLU A 6 -11.98 -13.71 34.65
CA GLU A 6 -13.22 -14.44 34.92
C GLU A 6 -13.98 -14.78 33.63
N GLU A 7 -13.94 -13.88 32.64
CA GLU A 7 -14.52 -14.09 31.31
C GLU A 7 -13.68 -15.04 30.43
N LEU A 8 -12.35 -15.08 30.61
CA LEU A 8 -11.47 -16.09 30.01
C LEU A 8 -11.72 -17.51 30.56
N GLY A 9 -12.21 -17.62 31.79
CA GLY A 9 -12.50 -18.90 32.46
C GLY A 9 -13.85 -19.53 32.07
N SER A 10 -14.85 -18.73 31.69
CA SER A 10 -16.23 -19.20 31.45
C SER A 10 -16.54 -19.57 29.99
N SER A 11 -15.80 -19.05 29.01
CA SER A 11 -15.91 -19.43 27.59
C SER A 11 -14.52 -19.66 26.98
N HIS A 12 -13.96 -20.83 27.26
CA HIS A 12 -12.57 -21.20 27.00
C HIS A 12 -12.06 -20.80 25.60
N GLY A 13 -11.30 -19.71 25.52
CA GLY A 13 -10.48 -19.31 24.38
C GLY A 13 -11.07 -18.31 23.37
N LEU A 14 -12.40 -18.22 23.25
CA LEU A 14 -13.02 -17.40 22.18
C LEU A 14 -12.81 -15.88 22.36
N PRO A 15 -12.98 -15.30 23.56
CA PRO A 15 -12.68 -13.89 23.79
C PRO A 15 -11.20 -13.57 23.61
N ALA A 16 -10.30 -14.44 24.06
CA ALA A 16 -8.86 -14.28 23.93
C ALA A 16 -8.43 -14.27 22.46
N LEU A 17 -8.94 -15.20 21.63
CA LEU A 17 -8.67 -15.23 20.20
C LEU A 17 -9.17 -13.96 19.50
N SER A 18 -10.40 -13.50 19.81
CA SER A 18 -10.94 -12.26 19.23
C SER A 18 -10.09 -11.04 19.58
N PHE A 19 -9.56 -10.99 20.80
CA PHE A 19 -8.66 -9.92 21.25
C PHE A 19 -7.31 -9.99 20.53
N SER A 20 -6.72 -11.18 20.38
CA SER A 20 -5.45 -11.38 19.66
C SER A 20 -5.57 -11.01 18.18
N ILE A 21 -6.64 -11.45 17.49
CA ILE A 21 -6.88 -11.10 16.09
C ILE A 21 -7.05 -9.59 15.95
N SER A 22 -7.86 -8.98 16.82
CA SER A 22 -8.09 -7.52 16.82
C SER A 22 -6.80 -6.73 17.09
N SER A 23 -5.91 -7.25 17.94
CA SER A 23 -4.62 -6.61 18.20
C SER A 23 -3.68 -6.71 16.98
N LEU A 24 -3.64 -7.87 16.31
CA LEU A 24 -2.82 -8.06 15.11
C LEU A 24 -3.34 -7.23 13.92
N THR A 25 -4.65 -7.16 13.72
CA THR A 25 -5.27 -6.31 12.68
C THR A 25 -5.05 -4.82 12.95
N LEU A 26 -4.91 -4.41 14.21
CA LEU A 26 -4.55 -3.04 14.57
C LEU A 26 -3.12 -2.70 14.14
N ILE A 27 -2.16 -3.61 14.36
CA ILE A 27 -0.78 -3.46 13.86
C ILE A 27 -0.79 -3.44 12.32
N GLY A 28 -1.58 -4.32 11.70
CA GLY A 28 -1.79 -4.33 10.25
C GLY A 28 -2.36 -3.03 9.71
N MET A 29 -3.28 -2.37 10.44
CA MET A 29 -3.83 -1.07 10.07
C MET A 29 -2.73 0.00 9.99
N LEU A 30 -1.83 0.05 10.99
CA LEU A 30 -0.70 0.98 10.98
C LEU A 30 0.22 0.74 9.77
N ALA A 31 0.47 -0.54 9.43
CA ALA A 31 1.22 -0.92 8.24
C ALA A 31 0.50 -0.52 6.94
N VAL A 32 -0.83 -0.65 6.88
CA VAL A 32 -1.63 -0.27 5.72
C VAL A 32 -1.65 1.25 5.52
N ILE A 33 -1.84 2.02 6.60
CA ILE A 33 -1.79 3.49 6.57
C ILE A 33 -0.41 3.98 6.09
N THR A 34 0.68 3.43 6.62
CA THR A 34 2.03 3.91 6.30
C THR A 34 2.49 3.45 4.92
N TYR A 35 2.42 2.15 4.63
CA TYR A 35 3.01 1.59 3.41
C TYR A 35 2.02 1.52 2.25
N THR A 36 0.76 1.16 2.52
CA THR A 36 -0.19 0.92 1.42
C THR A 36 -0.79 2.21 0.90
N ALA A 37 -1.20 3.15 1.77
CA ALA A 37 -1.69 4.45 1.30
C ALA A 37 -0.63 5.21 0.48
N TYR A 38 0.63 5.18 0.94
CA TYR A 38 1.77 5.73 0.19
C TYR A 38 2.04 4.94 -1.11
N GLY A 39 2.00 3.61 -1.04
CA GLY A 39 2.18 2.72 -2.19
C GLY A 39 1.16 2.93 -3.30
N MET A 40 -0.12 3.07 -2.94
CA MET A 40 -1.23 3.29 -3.88
C MET A 40 -1.10 4.61 -4.64
N SER A 41 -0.51 5.65 -4.04
CA SER A 41 -0.27 6.93 -4.72
C SER A 41 1.01 6.91 -5.55
N VAL A 42 2.11 6.38 -5.02
CA VAL A 42 3.43 6.45 -5.63
C VAL A 42 3.64 5.41 -6.73
N MET A 43 3.10 4.21 -6.59
CA MET A 43 3.26 3.13 -7.58
C MET A 43 2.78 3.53 -8.98
N PRO A 44 1.52 3.96 -9.17
CA PRO A 44 1.06 4.31 -10.51
C PRO A 44 1.74 5.57 -11.05
N LEU A 45 2.01 6.57 -10.20
CA LEU A 45 2.66 7.80 -10.64
C LEU A 45 4.10 7.54 -11.11
N ASN A 46 4.83 6.62 -10.45
CA ASN A 46 6.13 6.17 -10.96
C ASN A 46 6.00 5.45 -12.31
N LEU A 47 4.91 4.69 -12.51
CA LEU A 47 4.66 3.96 -13.75
C LEU A 47 4.32 4.92 -14.92
N ILE A 48 3.58 6.00 -14.64
CA ILE A 48 3.20 7.04 -15.60
C ILE A 48 4.39 7.94 -15.93
N LYS A 49 5.09 8.48 -14.92
CA LYS A 49 6.25 9.37 -15.10
C LYS A 49 7.41 8.65 -15.78
N GLY A 50 7.53 7.35 -15.52
CA GLY A 50 8.62 6.51 -15.99
C GLY A 50 9.96 6.91 -15.37
N THR A 51 11.02 6.29 -15.86
CA THR A 51 12.41 6.67 -15.54
C THR A 51 12.88 7.76 -16.49
N ARG A 52 13.90 8.53 -16.07
CA ARG A 52 14.63 9.43 -16.97
C ARG A 52 15.26 8.61 -18.10
N SER A 53 15.55 9.21 -19.25
CA SER A 53 16.17 8.48 -20.36
C SER A 53 17.66 8.22 -20.07
N VAL A 54 18.10 6.97 -20.26
CA VAL A 54 19.51 6.54 -20.07
C VAL A 54 20.48 7.45 -20.83
N VAL A 55 20.15 7.80 -22.08
CA VAL A 55 20.99 8.67 -22.93
C VAL A 55 21.17 10.07 -22.32
N TYR A 56 20.12 10.62 -21.71
CA TYR A 56 20.19 11.95 -21.12
C TYR A 56 20.91 11.94 -19.76
N GLU A 57 20.69 10.91 -18.94
CA GLU A 57 21.47 10.73 -17.71
C GLU A 57 22.96 10.49 -17.99
N ARG A 58 23.29 9.82 -19.10
CA ARG A 58 24.66 9.67 -19.55
C ARG A 58 25.28 11.00 -19.93
N LEU A 59 24.57 11.80 -20.73
CA LEU A 59 25.05 13.11 -21.15
C LEU A 59 25.32 14.01 -19.94
N GLU A 60 24.37 14.09 -19.00
CA GLU A 60 24.50 14.84 -17.75
C GLU A 60 25.68 14.31 -16.89
N ASN A 61 25.83 12.98 -16.78
CA ASN A 61 26.96 12.40 -16.04
C ASN A 61 28.31 12.64 -16.73
N THR A 62 28.36 12.77 -18.06
CA THR A 62 29.58 13.16 -18.79
C THR A 62 29.90 14.64 -18.56
N GLU A 63 28.90 15.52 -18.64
CA GLU A 63 29.06 16.95 -18.33
C GLU A 63 29.55 17.17 -16.87
N ASP A 64 28.99 16.44 -15.91
CA ASP A 64 29.40 16.47 -14.50
C ASP A 64 30.86 15.99 -14.31
N ILE A 65 31.30 14.97 -15.07
CA ILE A 65 32.69 14.49 -15.03
C ILE A 65 33.63 15.59 -15.54
N ASP A 66 33.30 16.19 -16.68
CA ASP A 66 34.13 17.24 -17.29
C ASP A 66 34.23 18.47 -16.37
N GLU A 67 33.14 18.86 -15.70
CA GLU A 67 33.15 19.97 -14.73
C GLU A 67 34.05 19.66 -13.53
N VAL A 68 33.93 18.45 -12.95
CA VAL A 68 34.74 18.04 -11.79
C VAL A 68 36.22 17.91 -12.18
N GLU A 69 36.53 17.35 -13.35
CA GLU A 69 37.90 17.27 -13.86
C GLU A 69 38.51 18.68 -14.04
N HIS A 70 37.75 19.62 -14.62
CA HIS A 70 38.19 21.01 -14.74
C HIS A 70 38.41 21.69 -13.38
N GLN A 71 37.57 21.42 -12.37
CA GLN A 71 37.77 21.92 -11.00
C GLN A 71 39.04 21.35 -10.37
N ILE A 72 39.32 20.05 -10.57
CA ILE A 72 40.55 19.39 -10.09
C ILE A 72 41.78 19.99 -10.76
N GLU A 73 41.74 20.19 -12.08
CA GLU A 73 42.84 20.82 -12.82
C GLU A 73 43.09 22.26 -12.38
N ASN A 74 42.04 23.05 -12.17
CA ASN A 74 42.15 24.41 -11.66
C ASN A 74 42.69 24.46 -10.22
N LEU A 75 42.37 23.48 -9.38
CA LEU A 75 42.98 23.36 -8.05
C LEU A 75 44.46 22.97 -8.14
N LYS A 76 44.79 22.00 -9.01
CA LYS A 76 46.18 21.55 -9.23
C LYS A 76 47.04 22.64 -9.86
N SER A 77 46.48 23.48 -10.73
CA SER A 77 47.18 24.59 -11.36
C SER A 77 47.58 25.68 -10.36
N LYS A 78 46.75 25.95 -9.33
CA LYS A 78 47.10 26.84 -8.20
C LYS A 78 48.30 26.36 -7.39
N CYS A 79 48.68 25.09 -7.53
CA CYS A 79 49.81 24.48 -6.83
C CYS A 79 51.07 24.36 -7.68
N LYS A 80 51.06 24.79 -8.95
CA LYS A 80 52.25 24.77 -9.83
C LYS A 80 53.40 25.65 -9.33
N ASP A 81 53.12 26.61 -8.46
CA ASP A 81 54.12 27.52 -7.88
C ASP A 81 54.99 26.87 -6.77
N GLY A 82 54.91 25.55 -6.57
CA GLY A 82 55.71 24.80 -5.60
C GLY A 82 55.28 24.98 -4.13
N ARG A 83 54.17 25.69 -3.88
CA ARG A 83 53.60 25.85 -2.54
C ARG A 83 52.76 24.61 -2.17
N PRO A 84 52.90 24.08 -0.94
CA PRO A 84 52.06 22.97 -0.50
C PRO A 84 50.58 23.39 -0.47
N LEU A 85 49.70 22.47 -0.85
CA LEU A 85 48.24 22.64 -0.77
C LEU A 85 47.83 23.04 0.65
N SER A 86 46.97 24.05 0.75
CA SER A 86 46.30 24.37 2.01
C SER A 86 45.53 23.15 2.51
N SER A 87 45.44 22.96 3.83
CA SER A 87 44.70 21.84 4.42
C SER A 87 43.23 21.80 3.97
N LYS A 88 42.64 22.96 3.69
CA LYS A 88 41.29 23.08 3.10
C LYS A 88 41.24 22.63 1.65
N ASP A 89 42.20 23.05 0.83
CA ASP A 89 42.25 22.69 -0.58
C ASP A 89 42.54 21.20 -0.78
N ARG A 90 43.34 20.60 0.11
CA ARG A 90 43.56 19.14 0.13
C ARG A 90 42.26 18.37 0.40
N ARG A 91 41.46 18.80 1.38
CA ARG A 91 40.15 18.19 1.66
C ARG A 91 39.18 18.34 0.49
N ASN A 92 39.13 19.52 -0.12
CA ASN A 92 38.30 19.76 -1.30
C ASN A 92 38.74 18.88 -2.48
N LEU A 93 40.05 18.68 -2.66
CA LEU A 93 40.58 17.81 -3.71
C LEU A 93 40.19 16.34 -3.47
N GLU A 94 40.32 15.86 -2.23
CA GLU A 94 39.88 14.51 -1.84
C GLU A 94 38.36 14.34 -2.08
N GLU A 95 37.53 15.34 -1.74
CA GLU A 95 36.08 15.32 -1.98
C GLU A 95 35.74 15.29 -3.48
N LEU A 96 36.43 16.09 -4.30
CA LEU A 96 36.27 16.10 -5.76
C LEU A 96 36.72 14.79 -6.40
N GLU A 97 37.84 14.20 -5.97
CA GLU A 97 38.31 12.90 -6.45
C GLU A 97 37.33 11.78 -6.09
N ASN A 98 36.77 11.79 -4.88
CA ASN A 98 35.72 10.86 -4.46
C ASN A 98 34.45 11.03 -5.32
N LYS A 99 34.02 12.27 -5.57
CA LYS A 99 32.88 12.58 -6.44
C LYS A 99 33.12 12.07 -7.87
N LEU A 100 34.32 12.25 -8.41
CA LEU A 100 34.71 11.78 -9.74
C LEU A 100 34.70 10.25 -9.82
N GLN A 101 35.21 9.55 -8.80
CA GLN A 101 35.12 8.09 -8.73
C GLN A 101 33.67 7.61 -8.75
N LEU A 102 32.78 8.28 -8.01
CA LEU A 102 31.35 7.97 -7.98
C LEU A 102 30.69 8.20 -9.35
N LEU A 103 30.97 9.34 -10.01
CA LEU A 103 30.46 9.65 -11.34
C LEU A 103 30.97 8.65 -12.40
N ARG A 104 32.23 8.22 -12.33
CA ARG A 104 32.76 7.16 -13.21
C ARG A 104 32.12 5.80 -12.94
N ARG A 105 31.83 5.46 -11.68
CA ARG A 105 31.06 4.25 -11.33
C ARG A 105 29.66 4.31 -11.94
N ARG A 106 28.95 5.44 -11.80
CA ARG A 106 27.64 5.66 -12.43
C ARG A 106 27.70 5.53 -13.96
N GLY A 107 28.71 6.11 -14.60
CA GLY A 107 28.92 6.03 -16.04
C GLY A 107 29.04 4.59 -16.55
N ARG A 108 29.81 3.74 -15.86
CA ARG A 108 29.94 2.31 -16.21
C ARG A 108 28.60 1.56 -16.14
N HIS A 109 27.77 1.85 -15.13
CA HIS A 109 26.44 1.26 -15.02
C HIS A 109 25.49 1.73 -16.13
N LEU A 110 25.56 3.01 -16.51
CA LEU A 110 24.79 3.55 -17.64
C LEU A 110 25.16 2.89 -18.97
N ASP A 111 26.45 2.66 -19.23
CA ASP A 111 26.91 1.97 -20.44
C ASP A 111 26.40 0.52 -20.51
N ILE A 112 26.38 -0.18 -19.38
CA ILE A 112 25.82 -1.55 -19.29
C ILE A 112 24.30 -1.52 -19.52
N ALA A 113 23.60 -0.55 -18.93
CA ALA A 113 22.16 -0.39 -19.11
C ALA A 113 21.77 -0.05 -20.57
N GLU A 114 22.58 0.75 -21.27
CA GLU A 114 22.36 1.11 -22.67
C GLU A 114 22.47 -0.11 -23.61
N ARG A 115 23.43 -1.01 -23.37
CA ARG A 115 23.64 -2.22 -24.19
C ARG A 115 22.54 -3.27 -24.03
N ASN A 116 21.76 -3.24 -22.96
CA ASN A 116 20.73 -4.23 -22.70
C ASN A 116 19.52 -4.06 -23.63
N CYS A 117 19.26 -5.06 -24.48
CA CYS A 117 18.08 -5.14 -25.36
C CYS A 117 16.73 -4.93 -24.61
N CYS A 118 16.69 -5.30 -23.32
CA CYS A 118 15.55 -5.09 -22.44
C CYS A 118 15.13 -3.62 -22.29
N THR A 119 16.03 -2.65 -22.47
CA THR A 119 15.67 -1.22 -22.43
C THR A 119 14.89 -0.79 -23.67
N LYS A 120 15.25 -1.30 -24.86
CA LYS A 120 14.50 -1.08 -26.11
C LYS A 120 13.09 -1.66 -26.04
N LEU A 121 12.95 -2.91 -25.55
CA LEU A 121 11.63 -3.52 -25.30
C LEU A 121 10.85 -2.74 -24.22
N GLY A 122 11.55 -2.25 -23.20
CA GLY A 122 10.97 -1.39 -22.16
C GLY A 122 10.44 -0.05 -22.68
N THR A 123 11.06 0.52 -23.71
CA THR A 123 10.60 1.75 -24.40
C THR A 123 9.38 1.48 -25.28
N ALA A 124 9.32 0.33 -25.97
CA ALA A 124 8.15 -0.06 -26.76
C ALA A 124 6.90 -0.33 -25.90
N LEU A 125 7.08 -0.89 -24.69
CA LEU A 125 6.00 -1.13 -23.72
C LEU A 125 5.63 0.11 -22.88
N ARG A 126 6.23 1.27 -23.15
CA ARG A 126 5.94 2.52 -22.43
C ARG A 126 4.47 2.97 -22.47
N PRO A 127 3.77 3.00 -23.63
CA PRO A 127 2.35 3.36 -23.66
C PRO A 127 1.51 2.40 -22.80
N LEU A 128 1.81 1.09 -22.84
CA LEU A 128 1.13 0.09 -22.02
C LEU A 128 1.35 0.33 -20.52
N LYS A 129 2.58 0.69 -20.10
CA LYS A 129 2.87 1.06 -18.70
C LYS A 129 2.09 2.30 -18.25
N ILE A 130 1.95 3.31 -19.11
CA ILE A 130 1.17 4.52 -18.79
C ILE A 130 -0.31 4.16 -18.62
N ILE A 131 -0.89 3.39 -19.55
CA ILE A 131 -2.29 2.94 -19.47
C ILE A 131 -2.51 2.14 -18.18
N LEU A 132 -1.61 1.21 -17.86
CA LEU A 132 -1.66 0.44 -16.62
C LEU A 132 -1.58 1.35 -15.39
N GLY A 133 -0.73 2.37 -15.40
CA GLY A 133 -0.62 3.33 -14.31
C GLY A 133 -1.90 4.15 -14.11
N VAL A 134 -2.52 4.61 -15.19
CA VAL A 134 -3.82 5.31 -15.14
C VAL A 134 -4.91 4.40 -14.59
N PHE A 135 -4.97 3.13 -15.04
CA PHE A 135 -5.91 2.14 -14.52
C PHE A 135 -5.74 1.92 -13.01
N ILE A 136 -4.50 1.77 -12.54
CA ILE A 136 -4.20 1.60 -11.10
C ILE A 136 -4.63 2.84 -10.29
N ILE A 137 -4.48 4.06 -10.80
CA ILE A 137 -4.99 5.28 -10.13
C ILE A 137 -6.52 5.27 -10.06
N LEU A 138 -7.20 4.91 -11.15
CA LEU A 138 -8.66 4.84 -11.15
C LEU A 138 -9.19 3.85 -10.11
N VAL A 139 -8.55 2.68 -10.01
CA VAL A 139 -8.85 1.69 -8.97
C VAL A 139 -8.58 2.26 -7.57
N ALA A 140 -7.47 2.95 -7.36
CA ALA A 140 -7.16 3.60 -6.09
C ALA A 140 -8.23 4.63 -5.69
N LEU A 141 -8.67 5.46 -6.64
CA LEU A 141 -9.72 6.45 -6.42
C LEU A 141 -11.06 5.78 -6.10
N LEU A 142 -11.40 4.68 -6.76
CA LEU A 142 -12.60 3.90 -6.47
C LEU A 142 -12.60 3.41 -5.02
N PHE A 143 -11.47 2.88 -4.52
CA PHE A 143 -11.35 2.48 -3.11
C PHE A 143 -11.51 3.66 -2.15
N ILE A 144 -10.92 4.81 -2.46
CA ILE A 144 -11.00 6.00 -1.62
C ILE A 144 -12.43 6.52 -1.55
N VAL A 145 -13.13 6.59 -2.69
CA VAL A 145 -14.54 6.99 -2.74
C VAL A 145 -15.42 5.98 -1.98
N ALA A 146 -15.21 4.67 -2.18
CA ALA A 146 -15.92 3.62 -1.46
C ALA A 146 -15.73 3.73 0.05
N LEU A 147 -14.47 3.85 0.52
CA LEU A 147 -14.19 4.05 1.95
C LEU A 147 -14.78 5.35 2.47
N PHE A 148 -14.68 6.44 1.72
CA PHE A 148 -15.23 7.73 2.13
C PHE A 148 -16.76 7.64 2.32
N ILE A 149 -17.48 7.05 1.36
CA ILE A 149 -18.94 6.86 1.45
C ILE A 149 -19.29 5.97 2.66
N SER A 150 -18.61 4.84 2.85
CA SER A 150 -18.86 3.96 4.00
C SER A 150 -18.60 4.62 5.34
N ASN A 151 -17.53 5.42 5.46
CA ASN A 151 -17.22 6.12 6.71
C ASN A 151 -18.15 7.32 6.94
N LEU A 152 -18.61 7.98 5.88
CA LEU A 152 -19.65 9.01 5.97
C LEU A 152 -20.98 8.42 6.44
N ASP A 153 -21.35 7.23 5.95
CA ASP A 153 -22.55 6.51 6.41
C ASP A 153 -22.45 6.19 7.91
N LYS A 154 -21.27 5.69 8.34
CA LYS A 154 -20.91 5.49 9.77
C LYS A 154 -21.01 6.76 10.60
N ALA A 155 -20.59 7.90 10.06
CA ALA A 155 -20.67 9.18 10.78
C ALA A 155 -22.11 9.66 10.97
N LEU A 156 -22.98 9.45 9.98
CA LEU A 156 -24.34 10.00 9.96
C LEU A 156 -25.36 9.11 10.68
N HIS A 157 -25.24 7.79 10.56
CA HIS A 157 -26.29 6.85 10.97
C HIS A 157 -25.90 5.91 12.13
N SER A 158 -24.67 6.00 12.65
CA SER A 158 -24.25 5.14 13.74
C SER A 158 -24.77 5.61 15.12
N ALA A 159 -24.91 4.66 16.04
CA ALA A 159 -25.22 4.88 17.47
C ALA A 159 -24.14 5.67 18.28
N GLY A 160 -23.18 6.32 17.61
CA GLY A 160 -22.13 7.14 18.23
C GLY A 160 -20.88 6.38 18.70
N ILE A 161 -19.96 7.12 19.35
CA ILE A 161 -18.63 6.67 19.80
C ILE A 161 -18.74 5.55 20.86
N SER A 162 -19.77 5.60 21.72
CA SER A 162 -19.98 4.64 22.82
C SER A 162 -20.23 3.21 22.38
N TYR A 163 -20.59 3.00 21.11
CA TYR A 163 -20.88 1.68 20.54
C TYR A 163 -19.94 1.31 19.38
N GLY A 164 -18.84 2.05 19.20
CA GLY A 164 -17.79 1.67 18.25
C GLY A 164 -18.09 1.95 16.78
N PHE A 165 -19.02 2.84 16.46
CA PHE A 165 -19.43 3.14 15.08
C PHE A 165 -19.98 1.92 14.29
N ILE A 166 -20.66 1.00 14.97
CA ILE A 166 -21.24 -0.20 14.34
C ILE A 166 -22.53 0.20 13.60
N ILE A 167 -22.60 -0.19 12.34
CA ILE A 167 -23.77 -0.03 11.48
C ILE A 167 -24.16 -1.42 10.97
N PHE A 168 -25.43 -1.76 11.15
CA PHE A 168 -26.00 -3.02 10.64
C PHE A 168 -26.58 -2.87 9.24
N GLY A 169 -26.91 -1.66 8.78
CA GLY A 169 -27.52 -1.40 7.46
C GLY A 169 -26.90 -0.25 6.70
N THR A 170 -26.73 -0.43 5.39
CA THR A 170 -26.17 0.60 4.50
C THR A 170 -27.28 1.48 3.95
N ASN A 171 -27.25 2.77 4.26
CA ASN A 171 -28.17 3.74 3.65
C ASN A 171 -27.58 4.40 2.40
N LEU A 172 -26.25 4.47 2.32
CA LEU A 172 -25.55 5.03 1.16
C LEU A 172 -25.01 3.92 0.26
N THR A 173 -25.31 4.01 -1.04
CA THR A 173 -24.85 3.05 -2.04
C THR A 173 -23.34 3.14 -2.23
N ASN A 174 -22.61 2.13 -1.77
CA ASN A 174 -21.17 2.02 -2.01
C ASN A 174 -20.91 1.30 -3.35
N PRO A 175 -20.15 1.90 -4.29
CA PRO A 175 -19.93 1.32 -5.62
C PRO A 175 -19.25 -0.05 -5.58
N LEU A 176 -18.35 -0.30 -4.61
CA LEU A 176 -17.66 -1.58 -4.48
C LEU A 176 -18.59 -2.67 -3.91
N ASN A 177 -19.46 -2.28 -2.97
CA ASN A 177 -20.50 -3.16 -2.43
C ASN A 177 -21.45 -3.65 -3.52
N GLU A 178 -22.00 -2.74 -4.31
CA GLU A 178 -22.89 -3.07 -5.44
C GLU A 178 -22.19 -3.95 -6.47
N LEU A 179 -20.93 -3.65 -6.80
CA LEU A 179 -20.15 -4.45 -7.73
C LEU A 179 -20.00 -5.91 -7.26
N LEU A 180 -19.67 -6.12 -5.98
CA LEU A 180 -19.54 -7.47 -5.43
C LEU A 180 -20.88 -8.20 -5.37
N LEU A 181 -21.96 -7.52 -4.98
CA LEU A 181 -23.31 -8.09 -4.97
C LEU A 181 -23.83 -8.44 -6.37
N ALA A 182 -23.44 -7.68 -7.40
CA ALA A 182 -23.80 -7.94 -8.79
C ALA A 182 -23.02 -9.13 -9.39
N LEU A 183 -21.78 -9.35 -8.92
CA LEU A 183 -20.92 -10.45 -9.39
C LEU A 183 -21.18 -11.78 -8.67
N GLN A 184 -21.68 -11.75 -7.43
CA GLN A 184 -21.95 -12.94 -6.62
C GLN A 184 -22.82 -14.03 -7.30
N PRO A 185 -23.80 -13.73 -8.20
CA PRO A 185 -24.63 -14.79 -8.79
C PRO A 185 -23.87 -15.62 -9.84
N VAL A 186 -22.76 -15.11 -10.37
CA VAL A 186 -21.95 -15.76 -11.42
C VAL A 186 -20.69 -16.32 -10.78
N PHE A 187 -20.79 -17.53 -10.24
CA PHE A 187 -19.65 -18.22 -9.64
C PHE A 187 -18.53 -18.49 -10.67
N PRO A 188 -17.23 -18.23 -10.38
CA PRO A 188 -16.61 -17.72 -9.14
C PRO A 188 -16.09 -16.26 -9.26
N LEU A 189 -16.81 -15.38 -9.96
CA LEU A 189 -16.30 -14.04 -10.31
C LEU A 189 -16.03 -13.14 -9.10
N ASP A 190 -16.84 -13.24 -8.05
CA ASP A 190 -16.67 -12.48 -6.81
C ASP A 190 -15.38 -12.86 -6.06
N TYR A 191 -15.04 -14.16 -6.00
CA TYR A 191 -13.76 -14.62 -5.43
C TYR A 191 -12.55 -14.17 -6.24
N ILE A 192 -12.67 -14.17 -7.58
CA ILE A 192 -11.62 -13.63 -8.45
C ILE A 192 -11.45 -12.14 -8.17
N LEU A 193 -12.53 -11.38 -8.05
CA LEU A 193 -12.47 -9.96 -7.75
C LEU A 193 -11.82 -9.70 -6.38
N ILE A 194 -12.23 -10.39 -5.32
CA ILE A 194 -11.60 -10.26 -3.99
C ILE A 194 -10.11 -10.59 -4.06
N THR A 195 -9.73 -11.64 -4.78
CA THR A 195 -8.32 -12.01 -4.97
C THR A 195 -7.54 -10.91 -5.69
N VAL A 196 -8.11 -10.31 -6.74
CA VAL A 196 -7.53 -9.16 -7.45
C VAL A 196 -7.37 -7.96 -6.53
N ILE A 197 -8.38 -7.67 -5.69
CA ILE A 197 -8.34 -6.61 -4.69
C ILE A 197 -7.20 -6.87 -3.69
N THR A 198 -7.13 -8.07 -3.11
CA THR A 198 -6.07 -8.42 -2.15
C THR A 198 -4.69 -8.35 -2.79
N MET A 199 -4.52 -8.86 -4.02
CA MET A 199 -3.27 -8.75 -4.76
C MET A 199 -2.89 -7.29 -5.05
N TYR A 200 -3.87 -6.44 -5.39
CA TYR A 200 -3.65 -5.01 -5.56
C TYR A 200 -3.12 -4.36 -4.26
N PHE A 201 -3.72 -4.66 -3.11
CA PHE A 201 -3.21 -4.18 -1.81
C PHE A 201 -1.78 -4.66 -1.56
N VAL A 202 -1.50 -5.96 -1.73
CA VAL A 202 -0.14 -6.51 -1.55
C VAL A 202 0.88 -5.84 -2.46
N LEU A 203 0.59 -5.70 -3.76
CA LEU A 203 1.49 -5.10 -4.74
C LEU A 203 1.77 -3.62 -4.43
N THR A 204 0.74 -2.86 -4.07
CA THR A 204 0.89 -1.46 -3.70
C THR A 204 1.67 -1.31 -2.38
N SER A 205 1.42 -2.17 -1.38
CA SER A 205 2.22 -2.21 -0.15
C SER A 205 3.68 -2.52 -0.44
N MET A 206 3.98 -3.52 -1.27
CA MET A 206 5.35 -3.85 -1.68
C MET A 206 6.04 -2.65 -2.34
N ALA A 207 5.33 -1.94 -3.22
CA ALA A 207 5.84 -0.71 -3.83
C ALA A 207 6.07 0.40 -2.78
N GLY A 208 5.20 0.51 -1.78
CA GLY A 208 5.34 1.44 -0.66
C GLY A 208 6.58 1.14 0.19
N ILE A 209 6.73 -0.10 0.65
CA ILE A 209 7.87 -0.55 1.47
C ILE A 209 9.17 -0.42 0.69
N ARG A 210 9.20 -0.73 -0.61
CA ARG A 210 10.38 -0.53 -1.45
C ARG A 210 10.82 0.94 -1.51
N ASN A 211 9.87 1.87 -1.62
CA ASN A 211 10.18 3.29 -1.77
C ASN A 211 10.51 3.98 -0.43
N LEU A 212 9.85 3.59 0.66
CA LEU A 212 10.03 4.18 1.98
C LEU A 212 11.18 3.51 2.77
N GLY A 213 11.37 2.20 2.57
CA GLY A 213 12.15 1.32 3.44
C GLY A 213 11.33 0.78 4.61
N ILE A 214 11.89 -0.12 5.40
CA ILE A 214 11.26 -0.63 6.63
C ILE A 214 11.61 0.33 7.77
N TRP A 215 10.60 0.98 8.34
CA TRP A 215 10.74 1.91 9.47
C TRP A 215 10.31 1.25 10.78
N PHE A 216 11.07 1.51 11.84
CA PHE A 216 10.74 1.09 13.20
C PHE A 216 10.94 2.28 14.14
N PHE A 217 9.87 2.77 14.78
CA PHE A 217 9.88 3.93 15.70
C PHE A 217 10.72 5.13 15.22
N TRP A 218 10.57 5.51 13.95
CA TRP A 218 11.28 6.61 13.25
C TRP A 218 12.72 6.36 12.77
N ILE A 219 13.29 5.18 13.01
CA ILE A 219 14.58 4.79 12.44
C ILE A 219 14.35 3.90 11.23
N LYS A 220 15.02 4.22 10.11
CA LYS A 220 15.02 3.37 8.91
C LYS A 220 15.93 2.18 9.15
N LEU A 221 15.33 1.02 9.43
CA LEU A 221 16.06 -0.18 9.82
C LEU A 221 16.66 -0.90 8.60
N TYR A 222 15.86 -1.04 7.54
CA TYR A 222 16.29 -1.70 6.31
C TYR A 222 15.86 -0.93 5.06
N LYS A 223 16.79 -0.79 4.12
CA LYS A 223 16.52 -0.32 2.76
C LYS A 223 16.35 -1.52 1.84
N ILE A 224 15.16 -1.70 1.28
CA ILE A 224 14.89 -2.80 0.34
C ILE A 224 15.45 -2.44 -1.03
N ARG A 225 16.45 -3.20 -1.48
CA ARG A 225 17.06 -3.08 -2.82
C ARG A 225 16.76 -4.33 -3.64
N PRO A 226 16.41 -4.20 -4.93
CA PRO A 226 16.26 -5.38 -5.78
C PRO A 226 17.59 -6.14 -5.84
N LYS A 227 17.55 -7.46 -5.68
CA LYS A 227 18.71 -8.39 -5.75
C LYS A 227 19.80 -8.24 -4.69
N ARG A 228 19.73 -7.25 -3.80
CA ARG A 228 20.70 -7.02 -2.70
C ARG A 228 20.02 -6.83 -1.33
N THR A 229 18.91 -7.52 -1.09
CA THR A 229 18.22 -7.51 0.21
C THR A 229 18.75 -8.59 1.14
N CYS A 230 19.16 -8.21 2.35
CA CYS A 230 19.53 -9.16 3.39
C CYS A 230 18.34 -10.10 3.72
N PRO A 231 18.58 -11.40 4.00
CA PRO A 231 17.51 -12.37 4.25
C PRO A 231 16.63 -12.00 5.45
N GLN A 232 17.21 -11.39 6.49
CA GLN A 232 16.46 -10.88 7.65
C GLN A 232 15.44 -9.80 7.27
N ALA A 233 15.79 -8.90 6.35
CA ALA A 233 14.87 -7.87 5.85
C ALA A 233 13.72 -8.47 5.04
N LEU A 234 13.98 -9.57 4.32
CA LEU A 234 12.94 -10.31 3.60
C LEU A 234 11.93 -10.98 4.55
N LEU A 235 12.39 -11.51 5.69
CA LEU A 235 11.50 -12.05 6.73
C LEU A 235 10.60 -10.97 7.33
N PHE A 236 11.17 -9.80 7.67
CA PHE A 236 10.37 -8.67 8.15
C PHE A 236 9.37 -8.18 7.10
N LEU A 237 9.77 -8.10 5.82
CA LEU A 237 8.86 -7.79 4.72
C LEU A 237 7.69 -8.78 4.68
N CYS A 238 7.96 -10.07 4.77
CA CYS A 238 6.92 -11.11 4.77
C CYS A 238 5.97 -10.94 5.95
N MET A 239 6.49 -10.73 7.17
CA MET A 239 5.66 -10.50 8.36
C MET A 239 4.77 -9.27 8.22
N ILE A 240 5.31 -8.15 7.70
CA ILE A 240 4.53 -6.93 7.45
C ILE A 240 3.45 -7.19 6.40
N LEU A 241 3.76 -7.89 5.31
CA LEU A 241 2.78 -8.23 4.27
C LEU A 241 1.67 -9.14 4.80
N LEU A 242 1.99 -10.10 5.68
CA LEU A 242 0.98 -10.95 6.33
C LEU A 242 0.03 -10.13 7.20
N LEU A 243 0.55 -9.17 7.98
CA LEU A 243 -0.28 -8.25 8.78
C LEU A 243 -1.15 -7.34 7.90
N ILE A 244 -0.62 -6.89 6.77
CA ILE A 244 -1.36 -6.11 5.77
C ILE A 244 -2.50 -6.94 5.17
N VAL A 245 -2.25 -8.18 4.77
CA VAL A 245 -3.30 -9.07 4.24
C VAL A 245 -4.36 -9.31 5.29
N LEU A 246 -3.96 -9.57 6.54
CA LEU A 246 -4.89 -9.75 7.66
C LEU A 246 -5.79 -8.50 7.86
N HIS A 247 -5.21 -7.30 7.85
CA HIS A 247 -6.00 -6.06 7.93
C HIS A 247 -6.83 -5.81 6.67
N THR A 248 -6.35 -6.17 5.49
CA THR A 248 -7.11 -6.03 4.24
C THR A 248 -8.39 -6.85 4.31
N SER A 249 -8.33 -8.07 4.84
CA SER A 249 -9.52 -8.89 5.10
C SER A 249 -10.53 -8.21 6.02
N TYR A 250 -10.07 -7.46 7.03
CA TYR A 250 -10.93 -6.61 7.86
C TYR A 250 -11.52 -5.43 7.08
N MET A 251 -10.70 -4.75 6.28
CA MET A 251 -11.11 -3.56 5.55
C MET A 251 -12.19 -3.85 4.50
N ILE A 252 -12.28 -5.08 3.96
CA ILE A 252 -13.39 -5.48 3.07
C ILE A 252 -14.75 -5.32 3.76
N TYR A 253 -14.87 -5.56 5.08
CA TYR A 253 -16.12 -5.32 5.83
C TYR A 253 -16.54 -3.85 5.84
N SER A 254 -15.57 -2.92 5.72
CA SER A 254 -15.88 -1.49 5.57
C SER A 254 -16.14 -1.10 4.12
N LEU A 255 -15.60 -1.82 3.15
CA LEU A 255 -15.79 -1.55 1.71
C LEU A 255 -17.10 -2.12 1.15
N ALA A 256 -17.53 -3.29 1.62
CA ALA A 256 -18.70 -4.00 1.12
C ALA A 256 -19.42 -4.75 2.27
N PRO A 257 -20.00 -4.00 3.23
CA PRO A 257 -20.60 -4.61 4.42
C PRO A 257 -21.70 -5.61 4.08
N GLN A 258 -22.58 -5.34 3.11
CA GLN A 258 -23.68 -6.25 2.76
C GLN A 258 -23.16 -7.57 2.19
N TYR A 259 -22.21 -7.50 1.26
CA TYR A 259 -21.61 -8.68 0.67
C TYR A 259 -20.93 -9.57 1.73
N VAL A 260 -20.17 -9.00 2.67
CA VAL A 260 -19.41 -9.80 3.64
C VAL A 260 -20.27 -10.22 4.85
N MET A 261 -21.26 -9.42 5.26
CA MET A 261 -22.10 -9.74 6.41
C MET A 261 -23.16 -10.78 6.08
N TYR A 262 -23.87 -10.62 4.96
CA TYR A 262 -25.01 -11.47 4.61
C TYR A 262 -24.78 -12.32 3.36
N GLY A 263 -23.90 -11.89 2.46
CA GLY A 263 -23.60 -12.63 1.23
C GLY A 263 -24.84 -12.79 0.34
N SER A 264 -25.07 -14.01 -0.16
CA SER A 264 -26.19 -14.32 -1.05
C SER A 264 -27.48 -14.70 -0.33
N GLN A 265 -27.55 -14.51 1.00
CA GLN A 265 -28.74 -14.87 1.79
C GLN A 265 -29.94 -14.00 1.40
N LYS A 266 -31.12 -14.62 1.36
CA LYS A 266 -32.40 -13.99 1.03
C LYS A 266 -33.45 -14.46 2.02
N TYR A 267 -34.37 -13.57 2.37
CA TYR A 267 -35.48 -13.87 3.27
C TYR A 267 -36.81 -13.58 2.56
N LEU A 268 -37.88 -14.21 3.06
CA LEU A 268 -39.21 -14.11 2.47
C LEU A 268 -39.98 -13.02 3.21
N VAL A 269 -40.39 -11.97 2.49
CA VAL A 269 -41.30 -10.96 3.02
C VAL A 269 -42.73 -11.39 2.66
N PRO A 270 -43.61 -11.63 3.65
CA PRO A 270 -45.02 -11.88 3.36
C PRO A 270 -45.62 -10.66 2.67
N SER A 271 -46.21 -10.83 1.49
CA SER A 271 -46.97 -9.74 0.86
C SER A 271 -48.13 -9.35 1.77
N PRO A 272 -48.46 -8.04 1.93
CA PRO A 272 -49.65 -7.64 2.66
C PRO A 272 -50.85 -8.31 2.00
N ALA A 273 -51.50 -9.21 2.74
CA ALA A 273 -52.65 -9.95 2.26
C ALA A 273 -53.72 -8.94 1.79
N SER A 274 -53.93 -8.84 0.49
CA SER A 274 -55.18 -8.30 -0.02
C SER A 274 -56.28 -9.24 0.50
N SER A 275 -57.24 -8.65 1.20
CA SER A 275 -58.33 -9.29 1.90
C SER A 275 -59.33 -9.93 0.91
N THR A 276 -58.89 -10.95 0.18
CA THR A 276 -59.75 -11.79 -0.67
C THR A 276 -59.08 -13.15 -0.89
N GLY A 277 -59.25 -14.04 0.10
CA GLY A 277 -59.54 -15.46 -0.08
C GLY A 277 -58.76 -16.33 -1.08
N SER A 278 -57.52 -16.00 -1.47
CA SER A 278 -56.70 -16.91 -2.28
C SER A 278 -55.43 -17.32 -1.52
N LEU A 279 -55.38 -18.60 -1.16
CA LEU A 279 -54.25 -19.26 -0.51
C LEU A 279 -53.15 -19.53 -1.55
N SER A 280 -52.54 -18.46 -2.05
CA SER A 280 -51.31 -18.51 -2.84
C SER A 280 -50.40 -17.42 -2.30
N GLY A 281 -49.70 -17.75 -1.21
CA GLY A 281 -48.74 -16.89 -0.55
C GLY A 281 -47.56 -16.59 -1.48
N ASN A 282 -47.73 -15.62 -2.37
CA ASN A 282 -46.63 -15.03 -3.13
C ASN A 282 -45.85 -14.10 -2.21
N GLY A 283 -44.99 -14.69 -1.37
CA GLY A 283 -43.98 -13.95 -0.63
C GLY A 283 -42.93 -13.42 -1.61
N THR A 284 -42.60 -12.13 -1.51
CA THR A 284 -41.51 -11.56 -2.32
C THR A 284 -40.18 -11.88 -1.65
N THR A 285 -39.26 -12.49 -2.39
CA THR A 285 -37.89 -12.73 -1.89
C THR A 285 -37.11 -11.43 -1.87
N ARG A 286 -36.59 -11.03 -0.71
CA ARG A 286 -35.72 -9.85 -0.53
C ARG A 286 -34.33 -10.31 -0.08
N ILE A 287 -33.30 -9.56 -0.46
CA ILE A 287 -31.92 -9.80 0.00
C ILE A 287 -31.84 -9.47 1.49
N CYS A 288 -31.13 -10.29 2.26
CA CYS A 288 -30.88 -10.01 3.68
C CYS A 288 -30.22 -8.64 3.85
N ASP A 289 -30.75 -7.86 4.79
CA ASP A 289 -30.30 -6.52 5.16
C ASP A 289 -30.51 -6.36 6.67
N ALA A 290 -30.15 -5.21 7.24
CA ALA A 290 -30.29 -4.90 8.66
C ALA A 290 -31.72 -5.07 9.20
N ASP A 291 -32.72 -4.83 8.35
CA ASP A 291 -34.14 -4.91 8.67
C ASP A 291 -34.68 -6.36 8.62
N ALA A 292 -33.85 -7.33 8.22
CA ALA A 292 -34.26 -8.71 8.14
C ALA A 292 -34.38 -9.35 9.54
N PRO A 293 -35.37 -10.23 9.75
CA PRO A 293 -35.55 -10.84 11.06
C PRO A 293 -34.40 -11.82 11.38
N GLU A 294 -33.96 -11.83 12.63
CA GLU A 294 -32.75 -12.52 13.10
C GLU A 294 -32.79 -14.05 12.90
N ASP A 295 -33.98 -14.63 12.76
CA ASP A 295 -34.23 -16.05 12.53
C ASP A 295 -34.02 -16.47 11.07
N GLN A 296 -34.04 -15.52 10.12
CA GLN A 296 -33.96 -15.81 8.68
C GLN A 296 -32.63 -15.40 8.04
N CYS A 297 -31.91 -14.43 8.62
CA CYS A 297 -30.64 -13.94 8.10
C CYS A 297 -29.55 -13.98 9.18
N ILE A 298 -28.48 -14.73 8.94
CA ILE A 298 -27.39 -14.90 9.90
C ILE A 298 -26.17 -14.11 9.43
N VAL A 299 -25.67 -13.20 10.28
CA VAL A 299 -24.45 -12.44 10.00
C VAL A 299 -23.18 -13.30 10.12
N THR A 300 -22.19 -12.99 9.29
CA THR A 300 -20.87 -13.64 9.34
C THR A 300 -20.22 -13.49 10.73
N ARG A 301 -19.82 -14.62 11.33
CA ARG A 301 -19.22 -14.66 12.69
C ARG A 301 -17.93 -13.84 12.82
N THR A 302 -17.14 -13.75 11.75
CA THR A 302 -15.90 -12.95 11.72
C THR A 302 -16.17 -11.46 11.98
N TYR A 303 -17.28 -10.91 11.48
CA TYR A 303 -17.70 -9.53 11.77
C TYR A 303 -17.96 -9.36 13.27
N LEU A 304 -18.71 -10.29 13.88
CA LEU A 304 -18.99 -10.27 15.32
C LEU A 304 -17.72 -10.33 16.17
N PHE A 305 -16.72 -11.12 15.76
CA PHE A 305 -15.44 -11.20 16.49
C PHE A 305 -14.67 -9.88 16.47
N LEU A 306 -14.63 -9.20 15.34
CA LEU A 306 -13.87 -7.96 15.16
C LEU A 306 -14.54 -6.77 15.86
N HIS A 307 -15.87 -6.78 15.92
CA HIS A 307 -16.66 -5.73 16.56
C HIS A 307 -17.06 -6.04 18.01
N LYS A 308 -16.62 -7.18 18.58
CA LYS A 308 -16.89 -7.55 19.98
C LYS A 308 -16.40 -6.48 20.97
N PHE A 309 -15.29 -5.83 20.66
CA PHE A 309 -14.71 -4.77 21.48
C PHE A 309 -14.90 -3.42 20.80
N TRP A 310 -15.74 -2.58 21.41
CA TRP A 310 -16.07 -1.23 20.91
C TRP A 310 -14.84 -0.36 20.63
N PHE A 311 -13.79 -0.43 21.47
CA PHE A 311 -12.60 0.42 21.33
C PHE A 311 -11.79 0.11 20.06
N PHE A 312 -11.64 -1.17 19.68
CA PHE A 312 -10.95 -1.52 18.42
C PHE A 312 -11.75 -1.01 17.23
N SER A 313 -13.07 -1.17 17.25
CA SER A 313 -13.97 -0.66 16.19
C SER A 313 -13.86 0.86 16.02
N THR A 314 -13.82 1.62 17.11
CA THR A 314 -13.59 3.08 17.08
C THR A 314 -12.24 3.43 16.47
N ILE A 315 -11.18 2.72 16.85
CA ILE A 315 -9.83 2.96 16.30
C ILE A 315 -9.80 2.68 14.79
N TYR A 316 -10.45 1.60 14.32
CA TYR A 316 -10.54 1.30 12.89
C TYR A 316 -11.28 2.37 12.10
N TYR A 317 -12.37 2.90 12.66
CA TYR A 317 -13.11 3.99 12.04
C TYR A 317 -12.22 5.22 11.82
N PHE A 318 -11.49 5.68 12.85
CA PHE A 318 -10.55 6.79 12.71
C PHE A 318 -9.37 6.43 11.79
N GLY A 319 -8.89 5.19 11.85
CA GLY A 319 -7.84 4.67 10.98
C GLY A 319 -8.18 4.80 9.49
N ASN A 320 -9.44 4.55 9.10
CA ASN A 320 -9.89 4.75 7.73
C ASN A 320 -9.77 6.22 7.28
N TRP A 321 -10.13 7.18 8.14
CA TRP A 321 -9.97 8.59 7.84
C TRP A 321 -8.49 8.99 7.68
N VAL A 322 -7.62 8.47 8.55
CA VAL A 322 -6.17 8.67 8.45
C VAL A 322 -5.61 8.04 7.16
N PHE A 323 -6.10 6.87 6.76
CA PHE A 323 -5.74 6.20 5.51
C PHE A 323 -6.08 7.06 4.29
N ILE A 324 -7.31 7.59 4.23
CA ILE A 324 -7.76 8.51 3.18
C ILE A 324 -6.86 9.76 3.14
N GLY A 325 -6.63 10.40 4.30
CA GLY A 325 -5.77 11.58 4.39
C GLY A 325 -4.34 11.32 3.92
N THR A 326 -3.75 10.20 4.34
CA THR A 326 -2.40 9.80 3.95
C THR A 326 -2.30 9.53 2.45
N PHE A 327 -3.32 8.91 1.85
CA PHE A 327 -3.39 8.70 0.40
C PHE A 327 -3.43 10.04 -0.35
N LEU A 328 -4.27 10.99 0.07
CA LEU A 328 -4.39 12.30 -0.57
C LEU A 328 -3.07 13.09 -0.49
N ILE A 329 -2.43 13.11 0.68
CA ILE A 329 -1.11 13.73 0.86
C ILE A 329 -0.08 13.04 -0.04
N GLY A 330 -0.06 11.71 -0.06
CA GLY A 330 0.83 10.92 -0.91
C GLY A 330 0.63 11.20 -2.39
N LEU A 331 -0.62 11.35 -2.84
CA LEU A 331 -0.97 11.71 -4.22
C LEU A 331 -0.42 13.09 -4.59
N VAL A 332 -0.65 14.11 -3.75
CA VAL A 332 -0.14 15.47 -3.97
C VAL A 332 1.40 15.49 -4.01
N VAL A 333 2.06 14.90 -3.00
CA VAL A 333 3.52 14.84 -2.94
C VAL A 333 4.10 14.10 -4.14
N SER A 334 3.50 12.98 -4.52
CA SER A 334 3.96 12.19 -5.66
C SER A 334 3.68 12.88 -7.00
N CYS A 335 2.64 13.69 -7.11
CA CYS A 335 2.41 14.55 -8.28
C CYS A 335 3.49 15.64 -8.39
N CYS A 336 3.88 16.28 -7.29
CA CYS A 336 4.91 17.32 -7.27
C CYS A 336 6.35 16.77 -7.43
N ARG A 337 6.60 15.52 -7.01
CA ARG A 337 7.94 14.91 -7.05
C ARG A 337 8.41 14.62 -8.48
N GLY A 338 9.67 14.90 -8.80
CA GLY A 338 10.25 14.69 -10.14
C GLY A 338 10.34 13.22 -10.58
N LYS A 339 10.77 12.99 -11.84
CA LYS A 339 11.05 11.65 -12.38
C LYS A 339 12.20 11.00 -11.61
N LYS A 340 12.11 9.69 -11.37
CA LYS A 340 13.20 8.92 -10.75
C LYS A 340 14.31 8.63 -11.74
N SER A 341 15.54 8.54 -11.24
CA SER A 341 16.69 8.18 -12.05
C SER A 341 16.67 6.69 -12.44
N VAL A 342 17.27 6.33 -13.58
CA VAL A 342 17.35 4.92 -14.03
C VAL A 342 18.25 4.09 -13.10
N ILE A 343 19.28 4.71 -12.52
CA ILE A 343 20.29 4.07 -11.67
C ILE A 343 19.91 4.12 -10.18
N GLU A 344 18.72 4.63 -9.85
CA GLU A 344 18.34 4.85 -8.46
C GLU A 344 18.19 3.53 -7.68
N GLY A 345 19.17 3.24 -6.82
CA GLY A 345 19.31 2.00 -6.06
C GLY A 345 20.49 1.09 -6.46
N GLU A 346 21.20 1.37 -7.57
CA GLU A 346 22.41 0.64 -7.99
C GLU A 346 23.72 1.32 -7.57
N VAL A 347 23.77 2.66 -7.51
CA VAL A 347 24.98 3.41 -7.14
C VAL A 347 24.62 4.56 -6.20
N GLU A 348 24.84 4.37 -4.89
CA GLU A 348 24.72 5.43 -3.89
C GLU A 348 26.04 5.77 -3.23
N ALA A 349 26.12 6.99 -2.68
CA ALA A 349 27.34 7.51 -2.04
C ALA A 349 27.78 6.72 -0.81
N ASP A 350 26.89 5.90 -0.24
CA ASP A 350 27.10 5.08 0.95
C ASP A 350 27.52 3.63 0.61
N ASP A 351 27.68 3.29 -0.67
CA ASP A 351 28.17 1.97 -1.12
C ASP A 351 29.72 1.88 -1.12
N SER A 352 30.41 2.80 -0.43
CA SER A 352 31.82 2.62 -0.11
C SER A 352 31.95 1.58 1.01
N ASP A 353 32.36 0.36 0.64
CA ASP A 353 33.17 -0.58 1.43
C ASP A 353 32.61 -1.98 1.73
N LEU A 354 31.48 -2.39 1.14
CA LEU A 354 31.08 -3.81 1.20
C LEU A 354 30.55 -4.33 -0.14
N SER A 355 31.25 -5.32 -0.70
CA SER A 355 30.81 -6.25 -1.75
C SER A 355 30.88 -5.79 -3.22
N ASP A 356 32.09 -5.55 -3.72
CA ASP A 356 32.40 -5.76 -5.15
C ASP A 356 33.44 -6.89 -5.38
N ASP A 357 33.95 -7.54 -4.32
CA ASP A 357 34.96 -8.63 -4.43
C ASP A 357 34.37 -10.05 -4.62
N GLU A 358 33.05 -10.21 -4.80
CA GLU A 358 32.42 -11.55 -4.95
C GLU A 358 31.89 -11.85 -6.35
N TYR A 359 32.45 -11.22 -7.39
CA TYR A 359 32.21 -11.61 -8.78
C TYR A 359 33.51 -11.71 -9.58
N VAL A 360 34.44 -12.50 -9.07
CA VAL A 360 35.46 -13.18 -9.87
C VAL A 360 35.43 -14.65 -9.46
N HIS A 361 34.53 -15.43 -10.07
CA HIS A 361 34.78 -16.80 -10.54
C HIS A 361 33.61 -17.34 -11.34
#